data_AF-A0A964F862-F1
#
_entry.id   AF-A0A964F862-F1
#
_cell.length_a   1.000
_cell.length_b   1.000
_cell.length_c   1.000
_cell.angle_alpha   90.00
_cell.angle_beta   90.00
_cell.angle_gamma   90.00
#
_symmetry.space_group_name_H-M   'P 1'
#
loop_
_entity.id
_entity.type
_entity.pdbx_description
1 polymer ?
#
loop_
_entity_poly.entity_id
_entity_poly.type
_entity_poly.pdbx_seq_one_letter_code
_entity_poly.pdbx_strand_id
1 'polypeptide(L)'
;MQKDHSFAPSSRYDFDAKYNSATGWAQVDTRSDASYFGQWTNPEKRQWLSYCEGDVTLVTCADDTEYAAYVKQTLEWHSSPTYTAKIDCCLNTPAYSAIKAHLERLGFGASCH
;
A
#
# COMPACT_ATOMS: atom_id res chain seq x y z
N MET A 1 -0.65 -16.47 4.13
CA MET A 1 -0.05 -15.14 4.38
C MET A 1 1.15 -15.25 5.30
N GLN A 2 2.29 -14.71 4.89
CA GLN A 2 3.50 -14.53 5.71
C GLN A 2 3.60 -13.09 6.20
N LYS A 3 4.09 -12.88 7.43
CA LYS A 3 4.39 -11.55 7.99
C LYS A 3 5.83 -11.51 8.47
N ASP A 4 6.57 -10.53 7.97
CA ASP A 4 7.93 -10.25 8.40
C ASP A 4 7.94 -8.95 9.18
N HIS A 5 8.58 -8.96 10.35
CA HIS A 5 8.70 -7.81 11.23
C HIS A 5 10.15 -7.37 11.32
N SER A 6 10.38 -6.07 11.25
CA SER A 6 11.69 -5.46 11.44
C SER A 6 11.55 -4.07 12.05
N PHE A 7 12.68 -3.46 12.42
CA PHE A 7 12.72 -2.13 12.99
C PHE A 7 13.68 -1.24 12.19
N ALA A 8 13.26 -0.02 11.88
CA ALA A 8 14.02 0.98 11.14
C ALA A 8 13.76 2.38 11.73
N PRO A 9 14.68 2.94 12.54
CA PRO A 9 14.51 4.26 13.15
C PRO A 9 14.71 5.36 12.09
N SER A 10 13.66 5.62 11.31
CA SER A 10 13.74 6.37 10.05
C SER A 10 12.51 7.29 9.90
N SER A 11 12.35 7.92 8.75
CA SER A 11 11.14 8.63 8.37
C SER A 11 10.42 7.87 7.27
N ARG A 12 9.09 8.01 7.20
CA ARG A 12 8.30 7.47 6.09
C ARG A 12 8.84 7.92 4.73
N TYR A 13 9.49 9.09 4.65
CA TYR A 13 10.04 9.61 3.39
C TYR A 13 11.16 8.74 2.83
N ASP A 14 11.90 8.03 3.69
CA ASP A 14 12.89 7.05 3.26
C ASP A 14 12.20 5.82 2.64
N PHE A 15 10.99 5.48 3.14
CA PHE A 15 10.14 4.44 2.59
C PHE A 15 9.49 4.90 1.27
N ASP A 16 9.00 6.14 1.17
CA ASP A 16 8.47 6.71 -0.07
C ASP A 16 9.52 6.67 -1.19
N ALA A 17 10.78 7.00 -0.87
CA ALA A 17 11.89 6.92 -1.81
C ALA A 17 12.21 5.48 -2.26
N LYS A 18 11.96 4.47 -1.42
CA LYS A 18 12.25 3.05 -1.70
C LYS A 18 11.08 2.30 -2.34
N TYR A 19 9.87 2.57 -1.88
CA TYR A 19 8.62 1.90 -2.23
C TYR A 19 7.75 2.84 -3.06
N ASN A 20 8.18 3.08 -4.29
CA ASN A 20 7.49 3.92 -5.27
C ASN A 20 7.12 3.13 -6.53
N SER A 21 6.49 3.81 -7.48
CA SER A 21 6.00 3.16 -8.70
C SER A 21 7.10 2.54 -9.54
N ALA A 22 8.32 3.08 -9.54
CA ALA A 22 9.45 2.49 -10.26
C ALA A 22 9.84 1.11 -9.70
N THR A 23 9.48 0.81 -8.44
CA THR A 23 9.68 -0.50 -7.80
C THR A 23 8.37 -1.32 -7.68
N GLY A 24 7.31 -0.87 -8.35
CA GLY A 24 6.00 -1.54 -8.39
C GLY A 24 5.10 -1.25 -7.19
N TRP A 25 5.44 -0.27 -6.36
CA TRP A 25 4.70 0.08 -5.16
C TRP A 25 3.86 1.35 -5.36
N ALA A 26 2.73 1.39 -4.67
CA ALA A 26 1.90 2.58 -4.53
C ALA A 26 1.72 2.90 -3.04
N GLN A 27 1.79 4.19 -2.68
CA GLN A 27 1.43 4.65 -1.35
C GLN A 27 -0.07 4.45 -1.14
N VAL A 28 -0.47 4.18 0.10
CA VAL A 28 -1.86 4.22 0.52
C VAL A 28 -2.08 5.43 1.41
N ASP A 29 -2.89 6.34 0.91
CA ASP A 29 -3.33 7.52 1.62
C ASP A 29 -4.28 7.10 2.73
N THR A 30 -3.87 7.45 3.94
CA THR A 30 -4.67 7.26 5.15
C THR A 30 -4.96 8.62 5.78
N ARG A 31 -5.84 8.66 6.77
CA ARG A 31 -6.08 9.87 7.55
C ARG A 31 -4.83 10.35 8.31
N SER A 32 -3.87 9.45 8.54
CA SER A 32 -2.62 9.75 9.23
C SER A 32 -1.55 10.18 8.22
N ASP A 33 -1.39 11.49 8.04
CA ASP A 33 -0.30 12.06 7.26
C ASP A 33 0.81 12.55 8.21
N ALA A 34 1.75 11.67 8.54
CA ALA A 34 2.81 11.95 9.50
C ALA A 34 4.12 11.28 9.11
N SER A 35 5.26 11.92 9.39
CA SER A 35 6.59 11.40 9.05
C SER A 35 6.92 10.05 9.71
N TYR A 36 6.22 9.67 10.77
CA TYR A 36 6.41 8.41 11.49
C TYR A 36 5.39 7.33 11.10
N PHE A 37 4.57 7.54 10.07
CA PHE A 37 3.55 6.58 9.66
C PHE A 37 3.39 6.54 8.13
N GLY A 38 3.30 5.34 7.57
CA GLY A 38 3.03 5.17 6.14
C GLY A 38 2.63 3.74 5.77
N GLN A 39 1.87 3.62 4.69
CA GLN A 39 1.36 2.37 4.17
C GLN A 39 1.62 2.31 2.66
N TRP A 40 2.03 1.14 2.14
CA TRP A 40 2.28 0.95 0.71
C TRP A 40 1.81 -0.45 0.27
N THR A 41 1.47 -0.58 -1.01
CA THR A 41 1.07 -1.87 -1.57
C THR A 41 1.73 -2.14 -2.92
N ASN A 42 2.04 -3.41 -3.17
CA ASN A 42 2.58 -3.89 -4.44
C ASN A 42 1.72 -5.06 -4.94
N PRO A 43 0.87 -4.84 -5.97
CA PRO A 43 -0.06 -5.87 -6.43
C PRO A 43 0.63 -6.99 -7.20
N GLU A 44 1.74 -6.72 -7.89
CA GLU A 44 2.52 -7.74 -8.60
C GLU A 44 3.11 -8.76 -7.63
N LYS A 45 3.67 -8.28 -6.51
CA LYS A 45 4.27 -9.12 -5.47
C LYS A 45 3.28 -9.60 -4.42
N ARG A 46 2.03 -9.12 -4.46
CA ARG A 46 0.98 -9.40 -3.46
C ARG A 46 1.40 -9.00 -2.05
N GLN A 47 2.01 -7.83 -1.95
CA GLN A 47 2.63 -7.33 -0.73
C GLN A 47 1.96 -6.07 -0.19
N TRP A 48 1.96 -5.98 1.14
CA TRP A 48 1.58 -4.78 1.88
C TRP A 48 2.68 -4.44 2.88
N LEU A 49 3.10 -3.18 2.89
CA LEU A 49 4.10 -2.68 3.82
C LEU A 49 3.48 -1.62 4.72
N SER A 50 3.74 -1.75 6.02
CA SER A 50 3.34 -0.79 7.05
C SER A 50 4.57 -0.30 7.79
N TYR A 51 4.65 1.02 7.98
CA TYR A 51 5.64 1.68 8.81
C TYR A 51 4.93 2.48 9.90
N CYS A 52 5.32 2.28 11.16
CA CYS A 52 4.78 3.01 12.31
C CYS A 52 5.86 3.20 13.38
N GLU A 53 6.33 4.43 13.57
CA GLU A 53 7.26 4.83 14.64
C GLU A 53 8.50 3.94 14.76
N GLY A 54 9.02 3.46 13.62
CA GLY A 54 10.18 2.57 13.56
C GLY A 54 9.82 1.12 13.28
N ASP A 55 8.61 0.66 13.64
CA ASP A 55 8.17 -0.70 13.33
C ASP A 55 7.82 -0.82 11.85
N VAL A 56 8.36 -1.87 11.22
CA VAL A 56 8.11 -2.22 9.82
C VAL A 56 7.49 -3.60 9.78
N THR A 57 6.31 -3.70 9.18
CA THR A 57 5.67 -4.98 8.88
C THR A 57 5.51 -5.13 7.38
N LEU A 58 6.07 -6.21 6.82
CA LEU A 58 5.83 -6.63 5.45
C LEU A 58 4.94 -7.86 5.46
N VAL A 59 3.80 -7.76 4.80
CA VAL A 59 2.87 -8.88 4.60
C VAL A 59 2.99 -9.36 3.16
N THR A 60 3.19 -10.65 2.98
CA THR A 60 3.21 -11.31 1.66
C THR A 60 2.08 -12.33 1.58
N CYS A 61 1.18 -12.16 0.62
CA CYS A 61 0.06 -13.06 0.38
C CYS A 61 0.43 -14.13 -0.65
N ALA A 62 -0.13 -15.32 -0.52
CA ALA A 62 0.18 -16.46 -1.38
C ALA A 62 -0.41 -16.31 -2.79
N ASP A 63 -1.59 -15.72 -2.89
CA ASP A 63 -2.34 -15.56 -4.12
C ASP A 63 -3.17 -14.26 -4.15
N ASP A 64 -3.77 -13.98 -5.30
CA ASP A 64 -4.57 -12.79 -5.54
C ASP A 64 -5.81 -12.70 -4.66
N THR A 65 -6.39 -13.83 -4.25
CA THR A 65 -7.59 -13.88 -3.41
C THR A 65 -7.23 -13.44 -1.98
N GLU A 66 -6.15 -13.99 -1.44
CA GLU A 66 -5.62 -13.61 -0.14
C GLU A 66 -5.18 -12.14 -0.13
N TYR A 67 -4.49 -11.69 -1.19
CA TYR A 67 -4.06 -10.29 -1.34
C TYR A 67 -5.25 -9.33 -1.41
N ALA A 68 -6.27 -9.62 -2.23
CA ALA A 68 -7.45 -8.78 -2.34
C ALA A 68 -8.20 -8.69 -1.01
N ALA A 69 -8.34 -9.81 -0.29
CA ALA A 69 -8.95 -9.81 1.04
C ALA A 69 -8.17 -8.91 2.02
N TYR A 70 -6.84 -8.97 2.00
CA TYR A 70 -5.98 -8.17 2.87
C TYR A 70 -6.01 -6.67 2.53
N VAL A 71 -5.93 -6.31 1.24
CA VAL A 71 -6.05 -4.91 0.78
C VAL A 71 -7.39 -4.33 1.19
N LYS A 72 -8.49 -5.06 0.97
CA LYS A 72 -9.83 -4.62 1.35
C LYS A 72 -9.93 -4.36 2.85
N GLN A 73 -9.52 -5.32 3.68
CA GLN A 73 -9.55 -5.18 5.13
C GLN A 73 -8.74 -3.97 5.60
N THR A 74 -7.57 -3.75 5.01
CA THR A 74 -6.66 -2.68 5.46
C THR A 74 -7.15 -1.30 5.02
N LEU A 75 -7.73 -1.18 3.81
CA LEU A 75 -8.41 0.04 3.37
C LEU A 75 -9.62 0.37 4.25
N GLU A 76 -10.43 -0.64 4.61
CA GLU A 76 -11.57 -0.48 5.52
C GLU A 76 -11.10 -0.02 6.91
N TRP A 77 -10.03 -0.60 7.44
CA TRP A 77 -9.44 -0.23 8.73
C TRP A 77 -8.93 1.22 8.77
N HIS A 78 -8.30 1.69 7.70
CA HIS A 78 -7.82 3.07 7.61
C HIS A 78 -8.90 4.08 7.18
N SER A 79 -10.11 3.60 6.86
CA SER A 79 -11.25 4.44 6.54
C SER A 79 -12.06 4.76 7.81
N SER A 80 -12.89 5.79 7.69
CA SER A 80 -13.83 6.23 8.72
C SER A 80 -15.10 6.78 8.06
N PRO A 81 -16.16 7.12 8.81
CA PRO A 81 -17.36 7.71 8.22
C PRO A 81 -17.12 9.00 7.42
N THR A 82 -16.01 9.71 7.67
CA THR A 82 -15.68 11.00 7.03
C THR A 82 -14.42 10.95 6.15
N TYR A 83 -13.77 9.79 6.02
CA TYR A 83 -12.54 9.65 5.25
C TYR A 83 -12.45 8.25 4.64
N THR A 84 -12.12 8.16 3.36
CA THR A 84 -11.89 6.88 2.67
C THR A 84 -10.43 6.78 2.30
N ALA A 85 -9.74 5.73 2.76
CA ALA A 85 -8.37 5.45 2.36
C ALA A 85 -8.30 5.17 0.85
N LYS A 86 -7.25 5.68 0.20
CA LYS A 86 -7.06 5.58 -1.25
C LYS A 86 -5.65 5.11 -1.58
N ILE A 87 -5.48 4.49 -2.73
CA ILE A 87 -4.18 4.07 -3.25
C ILE A 87 -3.73 5.17 -4.23
N ASP A 88 -2.57 5.78 -3.99
CA ASP A 88 -1.98 6.79 -4.88
C ASP A 88 -1.32 6.07 -6.07
N CYS A 89 -2.06 6.02 -7.17
CA CYS A 89 -1.88 5.00 -8.20
C CYS A 89 -2.19 5.54 -9.62
N CYS A 90 -2.67 6.78 -9.77
CA CYS A 90 -3.17 7.29 -11.05
C CYS A 90 -2.30 8.37 -11.74
N LEU A 91 -1.06 8.58 -11.31
CA LEU A 91 -0.15 9.43 -12.10
C LEU A 91 0.04 8.85 -13.50
N ASN A 92 0.00 9.71 -14.52
CA ASN A 92 0.05 9.31 -15.93
C ASN A 92 1.46 8.86 -16.35
N THR A 93 1.87 7.69 -15.87
CA THR A 93 3.14 7.03 -16.19
C THR A 93 2.90 5.55 -16.47
N PRO A 94 3.78 4.88 -17.24
CA PRO A 94 3.66 3.44 -17.48
C PRO A 94 3.67 2.61 -16.19
N ALA A 95 4.51 2.99 -15.21
CA ALA A 95 4.64 2.28 -13.95
C ALA A 95 3.33 2.29 -13.13
N TYR A 96 2.75 3.47 -12.94
CA TYR A 96 1.46 3.59 -12.27
C TYR A 96 0.32 2.95 -13.05
N SER A 97 0.33 3.04 -14.38
CA SER A 97 -0.67 2.36 -15.23
C SER A 97 -0.68 0.84 -15.02
N ALA A 98 0.48 0.21 -14.87
CA ALA A 98 0.59 -1.22 -14.60
C ALA A 98 0.07 -1.58 -13.20
N ILE A 99 0.42 -0.80 -12.18
CA ILE A 99 -0.09 -0.96 -10.81
C ILE A 99 -1.62 -0.83 -10.79
N LYS A 100 -2.15 0.23 -11.41
CA LYS A 100 -3.59 0.49 -11.52
C LYS A 100 -4.34 -0.63 -12.22
N ALA A 101 -3.85 -1.07 -13.38
CA ALA A 101 -4.50 -2.15 -14.13
C ALA A 101 -4.57 -3.46 -13.32
N HIS A 102 -3.54 -3.77 -12.53
CA HIS A 102 -3.56 -4.92 -11.65
C HIS A 102 -4.62 -4.74 -10.54
N LEU A 103 -4.63 -3.59 -9.87
CA LEU A 103 -5.61 -3.29 -8.82
C LEU A 103 -7.06 -3.29 -9.36
N GLU A 104 -7.29 -2.79 -10.57
CA GLU A 104 -8.59 -2.85 -11.26
C GLU A 104 -9.05 -4.28 -11.50
N ARG A 105 -8.16 -5.17 -11.98
CA ARG A 105 -8.46 -6.60 -12.15
C ARG A 105 -8.89 -7.27 -10.85
N LEU A 106 -8.39 -6.78 -9.71
CA LEU A 106 -8.72 -7.26 -8.37
C LEU A 106 -9.94 -6.55 -7.74
N GLY A 107 -10.56 -5.59 -8.44
CA GLY A 107 -11.75 -4.89 -7.97
C GLY A 107 -11.48 -3.59 -7.19
N PHE A 108 -10.26 -3.07 -7.20
CA PHE A 108 -9.86 -1.86 -6.47
C PHE A 108 -9.77 -0.59 -7.32
N GLY A 109 -10.33 -0.60 -8.54
CA GLY A 109 -10.30 0.57 -9.44
C GLY A 109 -10.86 1.84 -8.78
N ALA A 110 -11.94 1.72 -8.00
CA ALA A 110 -12.54 2.84 -7.27
C ALA A 110 -11.72 3.32 -6.05
N SER A 111 -10.74 2.51 -5.61
CA SER A 111 -9.84 2.84 -4.51
C SER A 111 -8.56 3.53 -4.99
N CYS A 112 -8.24 3.49 -6.29
CA CYS A 112 -7.14 4.25 -6.85
C CYS A 112 -7.54 5.72 -7.08
N HIS A 113 -6.57 6.62 -6.89
CA HIS A 113 -6.68 8.04 -7.21
C HIS A 113 -5.36 8.61 -7.74
#